data_AF-I3R472-F1
#
_entry.id   AF-I3R472-F1
#
_cell.length_a   1.000
_cell.length_b   1.000
_cell.length_c   1.000
_cell.angle_alpha   90.00
_cell.angle_beta   90.00
_cell.angle_gamma   90.00
#
_symmetry.space_group_name_H-M   'P 1'
#
loop_
_entity.id
_entity.type
_entity.pdbx_description
1 polymer ?
#
loop_
_entity_poly.entity_id
_entity_poly.type
_entity_poly.pdbx_seq_one_letter_code
_entity_poly.pdbx_strand_id
1 'polypeptide(L)'
;MSKKKRTIERNCVDCGKTIRSTVYEDGTYDGGHYFGEFTVPDEDSGGEYEKTGEWEGHDVVKWTGEELSYEYWECDNCYTSEEG
;
A
#
# COMPACT_ATOMS: atom_id res chain seq x y z
N MET A 1 -1.71 4.24 -29.07
CA MET A 1 -0.79 3.39 -28.28
C MET A 1 0.11 4.33 -27.50
N SER A 2 -0.05 4.38 -26.18
CA SER A 2 0.76 5.21 -25.30
C SER A 2 2.18 4.65 -25.22
N LYS A 3 3.20 5.51 -25.22
CA LYS A 3 4.59 5.07 -25.13
C LYS A 3 4.86 4.56 -23.72
N LYS A 4 5.65 3.49 -23.61
CA LYS A 4 6.09 2.94 -22.32
C LYS A 4 7.01 3.95 -21.64
N LYS A 5 6.70 4.31 -20.39
CA LYS A 5 7.51 5.22 -19.58
C LYS A 5 8.54 4.46 -18.74
N ARG A 6 8.08 3.46 -17.98
CA ARG A 6 8.93 2.63 -17.11
C ARG A 6 8.26 1.30 -16.75
N THR A 7 9.06 0.37 -16.25
CA THR A 7 8.57 -0.84 -15.56
C THR A 7 8.80 -0.69 -14.07
N ILE A 8 7.82 -1.09 -13.26
CA ILE A 8 7.94 -1.20 -11.81
C ILE A 8 7.79 -2.67 -11.40
N GLU A 9 8.51 -3.05 -10.34
CA GLU A 9 8.37 -4.36 -9.71
C GLU A 9 7.80 -4.17 -8.31
N ARG A 10 6.78 -4.96 -7.98
CA ARG A 10 6.11 -5.00 -6.68
C ARG A 10 5.92 -6.44 -6.26
N ASN A 11 5.59 -6.69 -5.00
CA ASN A 11 5.20 -8.02 -4.56
C ASN A 11 3.70 -8.02 -4.28
N CYS A 12 3.01 -9.07 -4.68
CA CYS A 12 1.62 -9.30 -4.32
C CYS A 12 1.53 -9.41 -2.80
N VAL A 13 0.68 -8.58 -2.18
CA VAL A 13 0.50 -8.58 -0.73
C VAL A 13 -0.11 -9.91 -0.25
N ASP A 14 -0.96 -10.53 -1.06
CA ASP A 14 -1.63 -11.78 -0.73
C ASP A 14 -0.72 -13.02 -0.85
N CYS A 15 -0.09 -13.22 -2.02
CA CYS A 15 0.68 -14.45 -2.30
C CYS A 15 2.21 -14.26 -2.39
N GLY A 16 2.72 -13.04 -2.23
CA GLY A 16 4.15 -12.72 -2.27
C GLY A 16 4.81 -12.79 -3.66
N LYS A 17 4.08 -13.19 -4.71
CA LYS A 17 4.63 -13.26 -6.08
C LYS A 17 5.01 -11.88 -6.59
N THR A 18 6.14 -11.79 -7.28
CA THR A 18 6.55 -10.54 -7.94
C THR A 18 5.61 -10.19 -9.09
N ILE A 19 5.08 -8.97 -9.03
CA ILE A 19 4.27 -8.30 -10.03
C ILE A 19 5.18 -7.38 -10.84
N ARG A 20 5.07 -7.46 -12.16
CA ARG A 20 5.75 -6.55 -13.09
C ARG A 20 4.73 -5.70 -13.80
N SER A 21 4.73 -4.40 -13.51
CA SER A 21 3.78 -3.45 -14.09
C SER A 21 4.49 -2.49 -15.05
N THR A 22 3.95 -2.32 -16.25
CA THR A 22 4.38 -1.28 -17.20
C THR A 22 3.57 -0.03 -16.94
N VAL A 23 4.23 1.09 -16.63
CA VAL A 23 3.60 2.41 -16.52
C VAL A 23 3.81 3.16 -17.83
N TYR A 24 2.74 3.70 -18.39
CA TYR A 24 2.75 4.46 -19.64
C TYR A 24 2.86 5.97 -19.37
N GLU A 25 3.20 6.75 -20.40
CA GLU A 25 3.36 8.21 -20.27
C GLU A 25 2.07 8.94 -19.87
N ASP A 26 0.91 8.39 -20.21
CA ASP A 26 -0.42 8.93 -19.90
C ASP A 26 -0.90 8.61 -18.47
N GLY A 27 -0.08 7.92 -17.68
CA GLY A 27 -0.40 7.53 -16.31
C GLY A 27 -1.19 6.24 -16.18
N THR A 28 -1.61 5.62 -17.28
CA THR A 28 -2.16 4.26 -17.25
C THR A 28 -1.06 3.25 -16.94
N TYR A 29 -1.44 2.06 -16.49
CA TYR A 29 -0.50 0.96 -16.26
C TYR A 29 -1.10 -0.39 -16.67
N ASP A 30 -0.23 -1.36 -16.90
CA ASP A 30 -0.56 -2.74 -17.26
C ASP A 30 0.24 -3.71 -16.39
N GLY A 31 -0.42 -4.72 -15.82
CA GLY A 31 0.15 -5.72 -14.92
C GLY A 31 -0.11 -5.41 -13.43
N GLY A 32 -0.77 -6.34 -12.74
CA GLY A 32 -1.16 -6.19 -11.32
C GLY A 32 -2.27 -5.17 -11.07
N HIS A 33 -2.72 -5.10 -9.82
CA HIS A 33 -3.81 -4.24 -9.36
C HIS A 33 -3.37 -3.43 -8.15
N TYR A 34 -3.42 -2.10 -8.27
CA TYR A 34 -3.11 -1.17 -7.18
C TYR A 34 -4.39 -0.73 -6.47
N PHE A 35 -4.40 -0.86 -5.13
CA PHE A 35 -5.57 -0.53 -4.31
C PHE A 35 -5.40 0.74 -3.47
N GLY A 36 -4.16 1.20 -3.30
CA GLY A 36 -3.89 2.37 -2.48
C GLY A 36 -2.58 2.25 -1.71
N GLU A 37 -2.33 3.28 -0.92
CA GLU A 37 -1.19 3.39 -0.04
C GLU A 37 -1.69 3.46 1.39
N PHE A 38 -0.99 2.83 2.31
CA PHE A 38 -1.24 2.93 3.75
C PHE A 38 0.05 3.24 4.48
N THR A 39 -0.08 3.95 5.59
CA THR A 39 1.04 4.22 6.49
C THR A 39 0.94 3.37 7.73
N VAL A 40 2.10 2.99 8.26
CA VAL A 40 2.23 2.36 9.58
C VAL A 40 3.31 3.08 10.37
N PRO A 41 3.19 3.14 11.71
CA PRO A 41 4.23 3.68 12.56
C PRO A 41 5.58 3.00 12.35
N ASP A 42 6.65 3.78 12.20
CA ASP A 42 8.02 3.29 12.26
C ASP A 42 8.44 3.15 13.72
N GLU A 43 8.34 1.96 14.30
CA GLU A 43 8.69 1.73 15.72
C GLU A 43 10.16 2.07 16.04
N ASP A 44 11.05 2.02 15.04
CA ASP A 44 12.46 2.37 15.19
C ASP A 44 12.71 3.89 15.19
N SER A 45 11.71 4.70 14.82
CA SER A 45 11.81 6.17 14.81
C SER A 45 11.71 6.81 16.21
N GLY A 46 11.45 6.00 17.25
CA GLY A 46 11.39 6.46 18.64
C GLY A 46 10.16 7.33 18.97
N GLY A 47 9.12 7.28 18.15
CA GLY A 47 7.83 7.90 18.43
C GLY A 47 7.06 7.24 19.58
N GLU A 48 5.98 7.89 19.97
CA GLU A 48 5.03 7.38 20.96
C GLU A 48 3.58 7.66 20.54
N TYR A 49 2.64 6.92 21.11
CA TYR A 49 1.22 7.18 20.93
C TYR A 49 0.73 8.20 21.96
N GLU A 50 0.39 9.39 21.51
CA GLU A 50 -0.19 10.43 22.36
C GLU A 50 -1.72 10.41 22.28
N LYS A 51 -2.39 10.47 23.43
CA LYS A 51 -3.86 10.62 23.49
C LYS A 51 -4.25 12.00 22.95
N THR A 52 -5.08 12.01 21.91
CA THR A 52 -5.64 13.22 21.28
C THR A 52 -7.13 13.41 21.60
N GLY A 53 -7.80 12.37 22.11
CA GLY A 53 -9.20 12.42 22.48
C GLY A 53 -9.69 11.11 23.07
N GLU A 54 -11.00 11.00 23.23
CA GLU A 54 -11.67 9.79 23.68
C GLU A 54 -12.97 9.61 22.89
N TRP A 55 -13.24 8.38 22.45
CA TRP A 55 -14.45 8.01 21.73
C TRP A 55 -15.00 6.70 22.29
N GLU A 56 -16.26 6.73 22.73
CA GLU A 56 -16.95 5.56 23.34
C GLU A 56 -16.16 4.89 24.49
N GLY A 57 -15.43 5.67 25.27
CA GLY A 57 -14.59 5.17 26.37
C GLY A 57 -13.24 4.60 25.95
N HIS A 58 -12.87 4.76 24.67
CA HIS A 58 -11.56 4.37 24.13
C HIS A 58 -10.70 5.61 23.82
N ASP A 59 -9.41 5.54 24.16
CA ASP A 59 -8.46 6.60 23.83
C ASP A 59 -8.27 6.70 22.32
N VAL A 60 -8.48 7.90 21.77
CA VAL A 60 -8.10 8.23 20.39
C VAL A 60 -6.66 8.72 20.43
N VAL A 61 -5.75 7.98 19.82
CA VAL A 61 -4.31 8.24 19.86
C VAL A 61 -3.76 8.66 18.51
N LYS A 62 -2.63 9.36 18.52
CA LYS A 62 -1.84 9.69 17.33
C LYS A 62 -0.38 9.31 17.56
N TRP A 63 0.24 8.69 16.56
CA TRP A 63 1.68 8.43 16.54
C TRP A 63 2.46 9.72 16.30
N THR A 64 3.53 9.95 17.08
CA THR A 64 4.37 11.16 16.99
C THR A 64 5.66 10.97 16.21
N GLY A 65 6.06 9.72 15.98
CA GLY A 65 7.28 9.39 15.24
C GLY A 65 7.07 9.43 13.72
N GLU A 66 8.04 8.87 13.01
CA GLU A 66 7.97 8.71 11.57
C GLU A 66 7.01 7.57 11.20
N GLU A 67 6.45 7.62 9.99
CA GLU A 67 5.58 6.59 9.45
C GLU A 67 6.20 6.02 8.18
N LEU A 68 6.10 4.69 8.03
CA LEU A 68 6.49 3.98 6.84
C LEU A 68 5.29 3.87 5.90
N SER A 69 5.51 4.20 4.63
CA SER A 69 4.50 4.09 3.57
C SER A 69 4.64 2.77 2.80
N TYR A 70 3.52 2.09 2.57
CA TYR A 70 3.43 0.86 1.81
C TYR A 70 2.33 0.94 0.76
N GLU A 71 2.65 0.50 -0.45
CA GLU A 71 1.67 0.35 -1.52
C GLU A 71 1.02 -1.04 -1.45
N TYR A 72 -0.31 -1.09 -1.56
CA TYR A 72 -1.07 -2.34 -1.63
C TYR A 72 -1.26 -2.75 -3.10
N TRP A 73 -0.63 -3.86 -3.47
CA TRP A 73 -0.66 -4.43 -4.83
C TRP A 73 -1.05 -5.92 -4.80
N GLU A 74 -1.90 -6.34 -5.74
CA GLU A 74 -2.20 -7.75 -5.97
C GLU A 74 -1.88 -8.19 -7.41
N CYS A 75 -1.56 -9.47 -7.57
CA CYS A 75 -1.43 -10.06 -8.90
C CYS A 75 -2.82 -10.42 -9.45
N ASP A 76 -2.93 -10.59 -10.77
CA ASP A 76 -4.22 -10.87 -11.41
C ASP A 76 -4.96 -12.05 -10.80
N ASN A 77 -4.24 -13.12 -10.44
CA ASN A 77 -4.84 -14.29 -9.82
C ASN A 77 -5.51 -13.93 -8.49
N CYS A 78 -4.79 -13.29 -7.57
CA CYS A 78 -5.28 -12.91 -6.25
C CYS A 78 -6.42 -11.89 -6.34
N TYR A 79 -6.29 -10.89 -7.22
CA TYR A 79 -7.35 -9.93 -7.50
C TYR A 79 -8.66 -10.60 -7.92
N THR A 80 -8.58 -11.62 -8.76
CA THR A 80 -9.76 -12.37 -9.22
C THR A 80 -10.23 -13.46 -8.25
N SER A 81 -9.53 -13.68 -7.13
CA SER A 81 -9.81 -14.78 -6.20
C SER A 81 -10.93 -14.50 -5.20
N GLU A 82 -11.92 -13.66 -5.53
CA GLU A 82 -13.16 -13.52 -4.74
C GLU A 82 -14.16 -14.68 -4.99
N GLU A 83 -13.71 -15.93 -4.80
CA GLU A 83 -14.63 -17.07 -4.67
C GLU A 83 -14.42 -17.76 -3.31
N GLY A 84 -15.30 -17.39 -2.37
CA GLY A 84 -15.49 -18.01 -1.06
C GLY A 84 -16.75 -17.49 -0.37
#